data_AF-A0A952PM78-F1
#
_entry.id   AF-A0A952PM78-F1
#
_cell.length_a   1.000
_cell.length_b   1.000
_cell.length_c   1.000
_cell.angle_alpha   90.00
_cell.angle_beta   90.00
_cell.angle_gamma   90.00
#
_symmetry.space_group_name_H-M   'P 1'
#
loop_
_entity.id
_entity.type
_entity.pdbx_description
1 polymer ?
#
loop_
_entity_poly.entity_id
_entity_poly.type
_entity_poly.pdbx_seq_one_letter_code
_entity_poly.pdbx_strand_id
1 'polypeptide(L)'
;MKRSFLRNRKGAALGLAAALAFALVLLALAFFMVSLYFGGSRETRNATDAGALNVGKKCLTITTKSQGGDEDQFKDVADNNGEFGLSNIDRVWGKALFVAMNAQDIKESGKETAQTSSHASAIYQAAENISDRLSDDLNNDSKLFPLFDEVAQVNSVRMLGKDVLTKHLAGPNWTTSLLERGEESNVYLDQNQLPEEINWSNLKTVKDKGGNNCMPGYKAVNMYGHDYWFVPFKFNERPRLESRDHFEKNTLISEALTGWAKPVPNTFSVESHTVGGNPADQKAMAVVKANPMKTFKMRIPHAYIRLKFPKNKAKWYLNYPIPPFAIYTSEYGYSSETQFREFYVPACGNGQASVSLGNEYVPPTVFGCLFPIPTIPQPAWNKVRKALLQRCREIDPDFNDGKLVAILNMATVDGSNDEFYIVPGPTNDLVCVSSSNVQSVAPWMTSEMKNQSPDSDNEDFDELFPPYTYPNTVQSWTVECGSLTSPGGVGVFSFTDADGTFEWRRGTGYNGFLGEMTVKRTTNIRLYGGCSCVF
;
A
#
# COMPACT_ATOMS: atom_id res chain seq x y z
N MET A 1 83.56 -54.24 57.85
CA MET A 1 82.57 -53.16 58.02
C MET A 1 82.55 -52.27 56.77
N LYS A 2 81.81 -52.63 55.70
CA LYS A 2 81.55 -51.79 54.49
C LYS A 2 80.67 -52.57 53.49
N ARG A 3 79.36 -52.69 53.73
CA ARG A 3 78.40 -53.19 52.71
C ARG A 3 76.96 -52.68 52.85
N SER A 4 76.61 -51.91 53.89
CA SER A 4 75.24 -51.40 54.09
C SER A 4 74.95 -50.02 53.47
N PHE A 5 75.98 -49.24 53.08
CA PHE A 5 75.78 -47.86 52.60
C PHE A 5 75.42 -47.71 51.10
N LEU A 6 75.52 -48.78 50.30
CA LEU A 6 75.16 -48.75 48.88
C LEU A 6 73.67 -49.08 48.59
N ARG A 7 72.94 -49.63 49.58
CA ARG A 7 71.52 -50.01 49.41
C ARG A 7 70.54 -48.84 49.60
N ASN A 8 70.91 -47.82 50.38
CA ASN A 8 70.05 -46.66 50.66
C ASN A 8 70.08 -45.55 49.60
N ARG A 9 71.06 -45.53 48.67
CA ARG A 9 71.08 -44.55 47.57
C ARG A 9 70.16 -44.90 46.40
N LYS A 10 69.80 -46.19 46.22
CA LYS A 10 68.86 -46.62 45.16
C LYS A 10 67.39 -46.35 45.53
N GLY A 11 67.03 -46.41 46.82
CA GLY A 11 65.68 -46.11 47.30
C GLY A 11 65.31 -44.63 47.24
N ALA A 12 66.24 -43.73 47.57
CA ALA A 12 66.01 -42.29 47.50
C ALA A 12 65.85 -41.76 46.05
N ALA A 13 66.63 -42.30 45.11
CA ALA A 13 66.50 -41.96 43.68
C ALA A 13 65.18 -42.47 43.07
N LEU A 14 64.71 -43.66 43.48
CA LEU A 14 63.40 -44.20 43.10
C LEU A 14 62.23 -43.35 43.64
N GLY A 15 62.33 -42.86 44.87
CA GLY A 15 61.33 -41.97 45.47
C GLY A 15 61.24 -40.62 44.74
N LEU A 16 62.40 -40.03 44.39
CA LEU A 16 62.45 -38.78 43.61
C LEU A 16 61.87 -38.97 42.20
N ALA A 17 62.23 -40.07 41.52
CA ALA A 17 61.72 -40.39 40.19
C ALA A 17 60.19 -40.62 40.19
N ALA A 18 59.66 -41.31 41.20
CA ALA A 18 58.22 -41.50 41.37
C ALA A 18 57.48 -40.19 41.65
N ALA A 19 58.04 -39.31 42.49
CA ALA A 19 57.47 -37.99 42.77
C ALA A 19 57.48 -37.08 41.53
N LEU A 20 58.56 -37.09 40.74
CA LEU A 20 58.65 -36.37 39.46
C LEU A 20 57.66 -36.92 38.42
N ALA A 21 57.54 -38.25 38.31
CA ALA A 21 56.56 -38.88 37.41
C ALA A 21 55.12 -38.51 37.82
N PHE A 22 54.81 -38.51 39.11
CA PHE A 22 53.51 -38.09 39.62
C PHE A 22 53.24 -36.60 39.35
N ALA A 23 54.24 -35.73 39.59
CA ALA A 23 54.14 -34.31 39.27
C ALA A 23 53.92 -34.05 37.77
N LEU A 24 54.59 -34.81 36.89
CA LEU A 24 54.36 -34.74 35.44
C LEU A 24 52.96 -35.20 35.04
N VAL A 25 52.44 -36.27 35.66
CA VAL A 25 51.06 -36.72 35.46
C VAL A 25 50.06 -35.65 35.90
N LEU A 26 50.28 -35.01 37.04
CA LEU A 26 49.44 -33.90 37.51
C LEU A 26 49.48 -32.69 36.55
N LEU A 27 50.66 -32.34 36.04
CA LEU A 27 50.81 -31.27 35.05
C LEU A 27 50.09 -31.62 33.74
N ALA A 28 50.24 -32.86 33.25
CA ALA A 28 49.54 -33.32 32.05
C ALA A 28 48.02 -33.29 32.23
N LEU A 29 47.50 -33.71 33.39
CA LEU A 29 46.09 -33.61 33.74
C LEU A 29 45.61 -32.15 33.80
N ALA A 30 46.41 -31.26 34.39
CA ALA A 30 46.09 -29.83 34.45
C ALA A 30 46.02 -29.21 33.05
N PHE A 31 47.01 -29.45 32.18
CA PHE A 31 46.98 -28.97 30.79
C PHE A 31 45.82 -29.54 29.99
N PHE A 32 45.50 -30.82 30.20
CA PHE A 32 44.35 -31.46 29.56
C PHE A 32 43.04 -30.80 29.99
N MET A 33 42.84 -30.55 31.28
CA MET A 33 41.65 -29.86 31.81
C MET A 33 41.52 -28.44 31.26
N VAL A 34 42.62 -27.68 31.18
CA VAL A 34 42.62 -26.33 30.60
C VAL A 34 42.28 -26.36 29.10
N SER A 35 42.80 -27.34 28.36
CA SER A 35 42.48 -27.54 26.94
C SER A 35 40.99 -27.87 26.73
N LEU A 36 40.42 -28.74 27.57
CA LEU A 36 38.99 -29.04 27.56
C LEU A 36 38.14 -27.81 27.86
N TYR A 37 38.54 -27.00 28.86
CA TYR A 37 37.83 -25.77 29.22
C TYR A 37 37.81 -24.75 28.06
N PHE A 38 38.96 -24.45 27.46
CA PHE A 38 39.03 -23.52 26.33
C PHE A 38 38.37 -24.06 25.06
N GLY A 39 38.49 -25.37 24.81
CA GLY A 39 37.80 -26.05 23.71
C GLY A 39 36.29 -25.96 23.86
N GLY A 40 35.77 -26.28 25.06
CA GLY A 40 34.35 -26.19 25.39
C GLY A 40 33.80 -24.78 25.30
N SER A 41 34.57 -23.77 25.72
CA SER A 41 34.19 -22.36 25.57
C SER A 41 34.02 -21.96 24.09
N ARG A 42 34.92 -22.42 23.20
CA ARG A 42 34.81 -22.18 21.75
C ARG A 42 33.61 -22.89 21.13
N GLU A 43 33.38 -24.15 21.50
CA GLU A 43 32.22 -24.91 21.03
C GLU A 43 30.90 -24.27 21.49
N THR A 44 30.84 -23.77 22.73
CA THR A 44 29.67 -23.06 23.27
C THR A 44 29.40 -21.75 22.52
N ARG A 45 30.44 -20.96 22.23
CA ARG A 45 30.30 -19.73 21.42
C ARG A 45 29.78 -20.04 20.03
N ASN A 46 30.35 -21.04 19.35
CA ASN A 46 29.88 -21.44 18.02
C ASN A 46 28.42 -21.91 18.02
N ALA A 47 28.02 -22.68 19.03
CA ALA A 47 26.63 -23.11 19.21
C ALA A 47 25.68 -21.92 19.44
N THR A 48 26.15 -20.93 20.22
CA THR A 48 25.40 -19.69 20.51
C THR A 48 25.25 -18.82 19.28
N ASP A 49 26.31 -18.64 18.50
CA ASP A 49 26.29 -17.91 17.23
C ASP A 49 25.32 -18.56 16.24
N ALA A 50 25.34 -19.89 16.14
CA ALA A 50 24.40 -20.63 15.29
C ALA A 50 22.95 -20.49 15.76
N GLY A 51 22.71 -20.57 17.09
CA GLY A 51 21.39 -20.33 17.68
C GLY A 51 20.90 -18.90 17.43
N ALA A 52 21.77 -17.90 17.60
CA ALA A 52 21.47 -16.50 17.31
C ALA A 52 21.10 -16.32 15.83
N LEU A 53 21.87 -16.87 14.90
CA LEU A 53 21.53 -16.84 13.48
C LEU A 53 20.19 -17.50 13.17
N ASN A 54 19.78 -18.54 13.91
CA ASN A 54 18.45 -19.11 13.77
C ASN A 54 17.36 -18.16 14.28
N VAL A 55 17.59 -17.49 15.42
CA VAL A 55 16.68 -16.43 15.91
C VAL A 55 16.52 -15.34 14.86
N GLY A 56 17.60 -14.79 14.30
CA GLY A 56 17.49 -13.74 13.27
C GLY A 56 16.82 -14.17 11.96
N LYS A 57 16.77 -15.48 11.66
CA LYS A 57 16.04 -16.02 10.51
C LYS A 57 14.57 -16.31 10.84
N LYS A 58 14.30 -16.84 12.02
CA LYS A 58 12.97 -17.34 12.41
C LYS A 58 12.14 -16.32 13.19
N CYS A 59 12.72 -15.23 13.70
CA CYS A 59 11.93 -14.13 14.27
C CYS A 59 10.98 -13.51 13.24
N LEU A 60 11.24 -13.73 11.94
CA LEU A 60 10.33 -13.39 10.84
C LEU A 60 9.00 -14.16 10.87
N THR A 61 8.93 -15.29 11.59
CA THR A 61 7.71 -16.07 11.81
C THR A 61 6.97 -15.67 13.08
N ILE A 62 7.50 -14.71 13.85
CA ILE A 62 6.77 -14.10 14.95
C ILE A 62 5.86 -13.04 14.34
N THR A 63 4.57 -13.22 14.57
CA THR A 63 3.52 -12.43 13.94
C THR A 63 2.45 -12.06 14.96
N THR A 64 1.75 -10.95 14.72
CA THR A 64 0.55 -10.52 15.44
C THR A 64 -0.65 -10.52 14.50
N LYS A 65 -1.84 -10.73 15.06
CA LYS A 65 -3.12 -10.65 14.34
C LYS A 65 -3.72 -9.25 14.40
N SER A 66 -4.60 -8.95 13.43
CA SER A 66 -5.57 -7.86 13.54
C SER A 66 -6.53 -8.13 14.70
N GLN A 67 -6.90 -7.08 15.43
CA GLN A 67 -7.95 -7.11 16.46
C GLN A 67 -9.33 -6.68 15.91
N GLY A 68 -9.44 -6.46 14.60
CA GLY A 68 -10.67 -6.00 13.94
C GLY A 68 -10.73 -4.48 13.82
N GLY A 69 -11.89 -3.97 13.38
CA GLY A 69 -12.08 -2.53 13.17
C GLY A 69 -11.16 -1.99 12.06
N ASP A 70 -10.46 -0.90 12.35
CA ASP A 70 -9.64 -0.19 11.36
C ASP A 70 -8.37 -0.97 10.99
N GLU A 71 -7.93 -1.89 11.84
CA GLU A 71 -6.79 -2.77 11.55
C GLU A 71 -7.08 -3.76 10.41
N ASP A 72 -8.36 -4.09 10.18
CA ASP A 72 -8.76 -4.96 9.07
C ASP A 72 -8.48 -4.33 7.71
N GLN A 73 -8.29 -3.00 7.65
CA GLN A 73 -7.87 -2.32 6.44
C GLN A 73 -6.47 -2.76 5.98
N PHE A 74 -5.65 -3.37 6.84
CA PHE A 74 -4.32 -3.86 6.46
C PHE A 74 -4.28 -5.35 6.06
N LYS A 75 -5.42 -6.04 6.02
CA LYS A 75 -5.47 -7.48 5.65
C LYS A 75 -4.90 -7.76 4.25
N ASP A 76 -4.90 -6.77 3.36
CA ASP A 76 -4.33 -6.85 2.01
C ASP A 76 -2.79 -6.76 1.95
N VAL A 77 -2.16 -6.33 3.05
CA VAL A 77 -0.70 -6.33 3.23
C VAL A 77 -0.23 -7.35 4.27
N ALA A 78 -1.16 -8.10 4.87
CA ALA A 78 -0.88 -9.22 5.75
C ALA A 78 -0.19 -10.39 5.01
N ASP A 79 0.33 -11.35 5.76
CA ASP A 79 0.84 -12.60 5.19
C ASP A 79 -0.32 -13.54 4.79
N ASN A 80 0.01 -14.75 4.32
CA ASN A 80 -1.00 -15.73 3.89
C ASN A 80 -1.92 -16.21 5.03
N ASN A 81 -1.54 -15.98 6.29
CA ASN A 81 -2.34 -16.31 7.47
C ASN A 81 -3.15 -15.11 7.98
N GLY A 82 -3.06 -13.94 7.32
CA GLY A 82 -3.68 -12.71 7.77
C GLY A 82 -2.96 -12.08 8.97
N GLU A 83 -1.66 -12.34 9.11
CA GLU A 83 -0.84 -11.87 10.24
C GLU A 83 0.25 -10.88 9.79
N PHE A 84 0.75 -10.12 10.77
CA PHE A 84 1.74 -9.06 10.58
C PHE A 84 3.01 -9.39 11.35
N GLY A 85 4.15 -9.40 10.66
CA GLY A 85 5.47 -9.63 11.24
C GLY A 85 6.53 -8.75 10.58
N LEU A 86 7.80 -9.01 10.90
CA LEU A 86 8.93 -8.25 10.33
C LEU A 86 8.98 -8.28 8.80
N SER A 87 8.39 -9.30 8.17
CA SER A 87 8.41 -9.45 6.71
C SER A 87 7.46 -8.52 5.96
N ASN A 88 6.46 -7.93 6.63
CA ASN A 88 5.42 -7.11 6.02
C ASN A 88 5.03 -5.86 6.83
N ILE A 89 5.63 -5.61 8.00
CA ILE A 89 5.33 -4.44 8.83
C ILE A 89 5.55 -3.11 8.08
N ASP A 90 6.60 -2.99 7.28
CA ASP A 90 6.83 -1.78 6.48
C ASP A 90 5.75 -1.57 5.41
N ARG A 91 5.05 -2.64 4.96
CA ARG A 91 3.90 -2.50 4.06
C ARG A 91 2.69 -1.91 4.77
N VAL A 92 2.51 -2.19 6.06
CA VAL A 92 1.48 -1.58 6.91
C VAL A 92 1.75 -0.08 7.01
N TRP A 93 2.95 0.30 7.43
CA TRP A 93 3.36 1.70 7.52
C TRP A 93 3.36 2.41 6.16
N GLY A 94 3.76 1.73 5.09
CA GLY A 94 3.74 2.27 3.73
C GLY A 94 2.32 2.54 3.22
N LYS A 95 1.37 1.62 3.45
CA LYS A 95 -0.05 1.84 3.14
C LYS A 95 -0.61 3.01 3.96
N ALA A 96 -0.32 3.05 5.25
CA ALA A 96 -0.77 4.13 6.13
C ALA A 96 -0.23 5.50 5.70
N LEU A 97 1.05 5.55 5.31
CA LEU A 97 1.67 6.76 4.78
C LEU A 97 1.02 7.19 3.46
N PHE A 98 0.67 6.26 2.57
CA PHE A 98 -0.02 6.62 1.32
C PHE A 98 -1.40 7.22 1.57
N VAL A 99 -2.17 6.65 2.51
CA VAL A 99 -3.45 7.22 2.93
C VAL A 99 -3.28 8.65 3.45
N ALA A 100 -2.19 8.90 4.20
CA ALA A 100 -1.83 10.22 4.68
C ALA A 100 -1.43 11.19 3.57
N MET A 101 -0.67 10.73 2.56
CA MET A 101 -0.34 11.52 1.38
C MET A 101 -1.60 11.93 0.61
N ASN A 102 -2.56 11.01 0.47
CA ASN A 102 -3.85 11.31 -0.15
C ASN A 102 -4.67 12.31 0.67
N ALA A 103 -4.69 12.18 2.00
CA ALA A 103 -5.35 13.14 2.87
C ALA A 103 -4.71 14.53 2.81
N GLN A 104 -3.37 14.59 2.77
CA GLN A 104 -2.61 15.83 2.61
C GLN A 104 -2.92 16.49 1.25
N ASP A 105 -2.99 15.73 0.17
CA ASP A 105 -3.37 16.23 -1.16
C ASP A 105 -4.81 16.79 -1.20
N ILE A 106 -5.76 16.14 -0.51
CA ILE A 106 -7.12 16.65 -0.35
C ILE A 106 -7.13 17.97 0.44
N LYS A 107 -6.29 18.07 1.47
CA LYS A 107 -6.16 19.28 2.29
C LYS A 107 -5.52 20.43 1.51
N GLU A 108 -4.45 20.17 0.77
CA GLU A 108 -3.74 21.17 -0.04
C GLU A 108 -4.62 21.71 -1.19
N SER A 109 -5.49 20.86 -1.74
CA SER A 109 -6.52 21.28 -2.72
C SER A 109 -7.72 22.03 -2.09
N GLY A 110 -7.76 22.18 -0.76
CA GLY A 110 -8.85 22.88 -0.06
C GLY A 110 -10.19 22.14 -0.10
N LYS A 111 -10.17 20.81 -0.23
CA LYS A 111 -11.36 19.93 -0.34
C LYS A 111 -11.52 18.97 0.86
N GLU A 112 -10.81 19.25 1.95
CA GLU A 112 -10.82 18.47 3.18
C GLU A 112 -12.19 18.47 3.86
N THR A 113 -12.63 17.28 4.27
CA THR A 113 -13.82 17.10 5.10
C THR A 113 -13.45 16.51 6.46
N ALA A 114 -14.42 16.42 7.37
CA ALA A 114 -14.25 15.71 8.63
C ALA A 114 -13.90 14.22 8.44
N GLN A 115 -14.33 13.60 7.34
CA GLN A 115 -13.99 12.20 7.03
C GLN A 115 -12.52 12.06 6.62
N THR A 116 -11.98 13.01 5.85
CA THR A 116 -10.56 13.01 5.45
C THR A 116 -9.65 12.92 6.68
N SER A 117 -9.87 13.79 7.67
CA SER A 117 -9.06 13.84 8.88
C SER A 117 -9.28 12.63 9.80
N SER A 118 -10.55 12.23 10.00
CA SER A 118 -10.89 11.06 10.82
C SER A 118 -10.28 9.78 10.26
N HIS A 119 -10.37 9.54 8.96
CA HIS A 119 -9.85 8.34 8.31
C HIS A 119 -8.32 8.29 8.32
N ALA A 120 -7.64 9.41 8.08
CA ALA A 120 -6.19 9.48 8.15
C ALA A 120 -5.66 9.16 9.56
N SER A 121 -6.28 9.73 10.61
CA SER A 121 -5.90 9.46 11.99
C SER A 121 -6.24 8.02 12.41
N ALA A 122 -7.36 7.45 11.96
CA ALA A 122 -7.75 6.07 12.26
C ALA A 122 -6.75 5.05 11.67
N ILE A 123 -6.34 5.23 10.41
CA ILE A 123 -5.34 4.35 9.77
C ILE A 123 -3.97 4.48 10.41
N TYR A 124 -3.58 5.69 10.83
CA TYR A 124 -2.37 5.91 11.60
C TYR A 124 -2.38 5.11 12.91
N GLN A 125 -3.43 5.26 13.71
CA GLN A 125 -3.58 4.56 14.99
C GLN A 125 -3.62 3.04 14.81
N ALA A 126 -4.30 2.55 13.77
CA ALA A 126 -4.33 1.13 13.45
C ALA A 126 -2.95 0.57 13.08
N ALA A 127 -2.14 1.31 12.32
CA ALA A 127 -0.76 0.93 12.02
C ALA A 127 0.13 0.91 13.28
N GLU A 128 -0.02 1.93 14.13
CA GLU A 128 0.69 2.03 15.42
C GLU A 128 0.33 0.85 16.33
N ASN A 129 -0.95 0.52 16.49
CA ASN A 129 -1.40 -0.61 17.32
C ASN A 129 -0.85 -1.97 16.84
N ILE A 130 -0.82 -2.21 15.52
CA ILE A 130 -0.22 -3.43 14.94
C ILE A 130 1.29 -3.46 15.24
N SER A 131 1.96 -2.33 15.03
CA SER A 131 3.40 -2.17 15.28
C SER A 131 3.76 -2.41 16.75
N ASP A 132 2.98 -1.84 17.67
CA ASP A 132 3.19 -1.95 19.11
C ASP A 132 3.05 -3.40 19.58
N ARG A 133 2.04 -4.13 19.11
CA ARG A 133 1.87 -5.56 19.44
C ARG A 133 2.98 -6.42 18.85
N LEU A 134 3.41 -6.13 17.62
CA LEU A 134 4.55 -6.82 17.04
C LEU A 134 5.83 -6.55 17.84
N SER A 135 6.04 -5.32 18.29
CA SER A 135 7.16 -4.96 19.16
C SER A 135 7.10 -5.70 20.49
N ASP A 136 5.94 -5.74 21.16
CA ASP A 136 5.75 -6.50 22.40
C ASP A 136 6.05 -8.00 22.21
N ASP A 137 5.63 -8.57 21.07
CA ASP A 137 5.86 -9.97 20.73
C ASP A 137 7.33 -10.29 20.43
N LEU A 138 8.04 -9.37 19.78
CA LEU A 138 9.47 -9.51 19.46
C LEU A 138 10.38 -9.24 20.66
N ASN A 139 9.91 -8.44 21.63
CA ASN A 139 10.59 -8.23 22.91
C ASN A 139 10.25 -9.32 23.95
N ASN A 140 9.42 -10.31 23.60
CA ASN A 140 9.11 -11.42 24.48
C ASN A 140 10.12 -12.56 24.32
N ASP A 141 11.08 -12.64 25.24
CA ASP A 141 12.13 -13.66 25.25
C ASP A 141 11.60 -15.09 25.17
N SER A 142 10.42 -15.35 25.77
CA SER A 142 9.80 -16.68 25.76
C SER A 142 9.39 -17.14 24.35
N LYS A 143 9.17 -16.20 23.41
CA LYS A 143 8.94 -16.49 22.00
C LYS A 143 10.25 -16.73 21.24
N LEU A 144 11.37 -16.18 21.71
CA LEU A 144 12.68 -16.30 21.08
C LEU A 144 13.46 -17.55 21.55
N PHE A 145 13.28 -17.99 22.80
CA PHE A 145 14.00 -19.16 23.35
C PHE A 145 13.84 -20.44 22.50
N PRO A 146 12.63 -20.83 22.06
CA PRO A 146 12.47 -22.05 21.25
C PRO A 146 13.18 -21.94 19.90
N LEU A 147 13.22 -20.73 19.31
CA LEU A 147 13.93 -20.48 18.05
C LEU A 147 15.44 -20.61 18.23
N PHE A 148 15.99 -20.17 19.36
CA PHE A 148 17.41 -20.36 19.66
C PHE A 148 17.76 -21.82 19.90
N ASP A 149 16.99 -22.49 20.78
CA ASP A 149 17.26 -23.83 21.25
C ASP A 149 17.26 -24.88 20.12
N GLU A 150 16.41 -24.69 19.10
CA GLU A 150 16.29 -25.60 17.95
C GLU A 150 17.63 -25.89 17.25
N VAL A 151 18.51 -24.89 17.17
CA VAL A 151 19.82 -25.02 16.52
C VAL A 151 20.95 -25.08 17.53
N ALA A 152 20.86 -24.33 18.65
CA ALA A 152 21.91 -24.32 19.65
C ALA A 152 22.15 -25.71 20.28
N GLN A 153 21.09 -26.49 20.51
CA GLN A 153 21.19 -27.82 21.13
C GLN A 153 21.72 -28.90 20.17
N VAL A 154 21.60 -28.70 18.86
CA VAL A 154 22.12 -29.65 17.86
C VAL A 154 23.64 -29.54 17.71
N ASN A 155 24.21 -28.38 18.03
CA ASN A 155 25.64 -28.17 17.95
C ASN A 155 26.39 -28.91 19.07
N SER A 156 27.42 -29.66 18.70
CA SER A 156 28.19 -30.47 19.65
C SER A 156 29.11 -29.61 20.52
N VAL A 157 28.97 -29.76 21.85
CA VAL A 157 29.89 -29.25 22.88
C VAL A 157 30.64 -30.40 23.57
N ARG A 158 31.15 -31.32 22.76
CA ARG A 158 31.82 -32.57 23.17
C ARG A 158 33.00 -32.37 24.13
N MET A 159 33.67 -31.22 24.08
CA MET A 159 34.82 -30.92 24.94
C MET A 159 34.41 -30.73 26.42
N LEU A 160 33.11 -30.51 26.68
CA LEU A 160 32.54 -30.41 28.03
C LEU A 160 31.91 -31.72 28.50
N GLY A 161 31.72 -32.68 27.60
CA GLY A 161 31.16 -34.00 27.90
C GLY A 161 30.21 -34.48 26.81
N LYS A 162 29.86 -35.77 26.86
CA LYS A 162 29.04 -36.45 25.85
C LYS A 162 27.57 -35.99 25.85
N ASP A 163 27.07 -35.56 27.00
CA ASP A 163 25.65 -35.23 27.21
C ASP A 163 25.44 -33.73 27.50
N VAL A 164 26.44 -32.90 27.23
CA VAL A 164 26.36 -31.44 27.41
C VAL A 164 25.69 -30.81 26.20
N LEU A 165 24.79 -29.85 26.43
CA LEU A 165 24.07 -29.12 25.39
C LEU A 165 24.17 -27.62 25.66
N THR A 166 24.08 -26.80 24.62
CA THR A 166 23.91 -25.35 24.77
C THR A 166 22.43 -25.00 24.76
N LYS A 167 21.96 -24.29 25.79
CA LYS A 167 20.57 -23.82 25.91
C LYS A 167 20.53 -22.32 26.18
N HIS A 168 19.36 -21.71 25.95
CA HIS A 168 19.13 -20.33 26.36
C HIS A 168 19.37 -20.14 27.87
N LEU A 169 20.00 -19.04 28.25
CA LEU A 169 20.05 -18.55 29.62
C LEU A 169 18.98 -17.47 29.77
N ALA A 170 17.90 -17.80 30.48
CA ALA A 170 16.87 -16.81 30.80
C ALA A 170 17.47 -15.71 31.70
N GLY A 171 17.26 -14.45 31.34
CA GLY A 171 17.85 -13.32 32.05
C GLY A 171 17.75 -12.02 31.26
N PRO A 172 18.25 -10.91 31.83
CA PRO A 172 18.08 -9.56 31.29
C PRO A 172 18.92 -9.28 30.03
N ASN A 173 19.71 -10.24 29.56
CA ASN A 173 20.57 -10.08 28.39
C ASN A 173 19.84 -10.38 27.07
N TRP A 174 18.64 -10.95 27.12
CA TRP A 174 17.74 -11.04 25.98
C TRP A 174 17.08 -9.69 25.78
N THR A 175 17.65 -8.92 24.86
CA THR A 175 17.26 -7.53 24.60
C THR A 175 17.25 -7.28 23.11
N THR A 176 16.65 -6.17 22.72
CA THR A 176 16.54 -5.77 21.32
C THR A 176 17.21 -4.42 21.06
N SER A 177 17.53 -4.16 19.80
CA SER A 177 18.18 -2.92 19.38
C SER A 177 17.69 -2.48 18.00
N LEU A 178 17.87 -1.19 17.72
CA LEU A 178 17.36 -0.50 16.53
C LEU A 178 18.55 -0.08 15.65
N LEU A 179 19.18 -1.05 14.99
CA LEU A 179 20.36 -0.80 14.18
C LEU A 179 20.01 -0.13 12.85
N GLU A 180 20.96 0.61 12.29
CA GLU A 180 20.88 1.20 10.94
C GLU A 180 19.83 2.31 10.81
N ARG A 181 19.77 3.17 11.82
CA ARG A 181 18.91 4.35 11.84
C ARG A 181 19.20 5.25 10.64
N GLY A 182 18.18 5.48 9.84
CA GLY A 182 18.20 6.31 8.63
C GLY A 182 18.67 5.62 7.36
N GLU A 183 18.95 4.31 7.40
CA GLU A 183 19.25 3.51 6.21
C GLU A 183 17.95 3.07 5.52
N GLU A 184 18.03 2.32 4.43
CA GLU A 184 16.87 1.91 3.64
C GLU A 184 15.96 0.90 4.36
N SER A 185 14.65 1.14 4.30
CA SER A 185 13.61 0.13 4.58
C SER A 185 13.40 -0.81 3.38
N ASN A 186 12.54 -1.82 3.54
CA ASN A 186 12.20 -2.71 2.44
C ASN A 186 11.06 -2.21 1.53
N VAL A 187 10.51 -1.02 1.79
CA VAL A 187 9.48 -0.40 0.96
C VAL A 187 10.04 0.79 0.21
N TYR A 188 9.84 0.79 -1.10
CA TYR A 188 10.24 1.88 -1.98
C TYR A 188 9.06 2.49 -2.73
N LEU A 189 9.24 3.74 -3.11
CA LEU A 189 8.22 4.58 -3.71
C LEU A 189 8.72 5.14 -5.04
N ASP A 190 7.83 5.18 -6.03
CA ASP A 190 8.11 5.80 -7.32
C ASP A 190 7.43 7.18 -7.38
N GLN A 191 8.15 8.19 -7.90
CA GLN A 191 7.63 9.56 -8.02
C GLN A 191 6.32 9.63 -8.82
N ASN A 192 6.15 8.74 -9.79
CA ASN A 192 4.98 8.68 -10.65
C ASN A 192 3.70 8.24 -9.94
N GLN A 193 3.78 7.74 -8.70
CA GLN A 193 2.65 7.33 -7.87
C GLN A 193 2.08 8.47 -7.02
N LEU A 194 2.85 9.53 -6.81
CA LEU A 194 2.47 10.60 -5.90
C LEU A 194 1.22 11.36 -6.37
N PRO A 195 0.34 11.75 -5.45
CA PRO A 195 -0.69 12.74 -5.72
C PRO A 195 -0.10 14.07 -6.18
N GLU A 196 -0.91 14.89 -6.85
CA GLU A 196 -0.43 16.08 -7.55
C GLU A 196 0.17 17.15 -6.63
N GLU A 197 -0.43 17.36 -5.46
CA GLU A 197 0.03 18.39 -4.52
C GLU A 197 1.26 17.93 -3.70
N ILE A 198 1.54 16.62 -3.69
CA ILE A 198 2.64 16.05 -2.90
C ILE A 198 3.98 16.18 -3.64
N ASN A 199 4.84 17.07 -3.11
CA ASN A 199 6.18 17.26 -3.65
C ASN A 199 7.14 16.14 -3.24
N TRP A 200 7.69 15.43 -4.24
CA TRP A 200 8.73 14.41 -4.07
C TRP A 200 9.91 14.88 -3.20
N SER A 201 10.35 16.13 -3.36
CA SER A 201 11.50 16.67 -2.61
C SER A 201 11.26 16.77 -1.10
N ASN A 202 9.99 16.81 -0.67
CA ASN A 202 9.63 16.86 0.74
C ASN A 202 9.64 15.45 1.37
N LEU A 203 9.53 14.39 0.56
CA LEU A 203 9.66 13.02 1.01
C LEU A 203 11.14 12.66 1.11
N LYS A 204 11.67 12.67 2.33
CA LYS A 204 13.04 12.24 2.61
C LYS A 204 13.17 10.75 2.32
N THR A 205 13.70 10.38 1.17
CA THR A 205 13.97 8.99 0.76
C THR A 205 15.45 8.65 0.84
N VAL A 206 15.75 7.36 0.94
CA VAL A 206 17.10 6.80 0.98
C VAL A 206 17.26 5.86 -0.20
N LYS A 207 18.36 5.99 -0.95
CA LYS A 207 18.63 5.09 -2.07
C LYS A 207 19.19 3.76 -1.58
N ASP A 208 18.54 2.67 -1.98
CA ASP A 208 19.10 1.34 -1.78
C ASP A 208 20.23 1.04 -2.80
N LYS A 209 20.88 -0.11 -2.64
CA LYS A 209 21.90 -0.58 -3.60
C LYS A 209 21.35 -0.95 -4.98
N GLY A 210 20.04 -1.14 -5.10
CA GLY A 210 19.33 -1.37 -6.36
C GLY A 210 18.96 -0.09 -7.11
N GLY A 211 19.13 1.08 -6.49
CA GLY A 211 18.77 2.39 -7.04
C GLY A 211 17.32 2.81 -6.73
N ASN A 212 16.59 2.04 -5.93
CA ASN A 212 15.22 2.36 -5.53
C ASN A 212 15.21 3.43 -4.42
N ASN A 213 14.18 4.28 -4.40
CA ASN A 213 14.00 5.29 -3.36
C ASN A 213 13.16 4.70 -2.21
N CYS A 214 13.83 4.18 -1.19
CA CYS A 214 13.22 3.58 -0.02
C CYS A 214 12.85 4.61 1.04
N MET A 215 11.90 4.26 1.91
CA MET A 215 11.64 5.04 3.12
C MET A 215 12.78 4.86 4.14
N PRO A 216 13.15 5.89 4.92
CA PRO A 216 14.24 5.82 5.88
C PRO A 216 13.81 5.03 7.13
N GLY A 217 14.60 4.02 7.51
CA GLY A 217 14.36 3.23 8.72
C GLY A 217 14.60 4.03 9.99
N TYR A 218 13.78 3.85 11.01
CA TYR A 218 13.85 4.52 12.33
C TYR A 218 13.97 6.06 12.27
N LYS A 219 13.54 6.68 11.17
CA LYS A 219 13.40 8.14 11.06
C LYS A 219 11.96 8.48 10.69
N ALA A 220 11.35 9.37 11.46
CA ALA A 220 10.01 9.85 11.21
C ALA A 220 9.90 10.46 9.80
N VAL A 221 8.91 9.99 9.06
CA VAL A 221 8.40 10.66 7.86
C VAL A 221 7.11 11.36 8.27
N ASN A 222 7.17 12.69 8.42
CA ASN A 222 6.01 13.47 8.80
C ASN A 222 5.08 13.65 7.59
N MET A 223 3.83 13.26 7.74
CA MET A 223 2.79 13.46 6.74
C MET A 223 1.46 13.70 7.45
N TYR A 224 0.69 14.69 7.01
CA TYR A 224 -0.63 15.00 7.54
C TYR A 224 -0.68 15.10 9.09
N GLY A 225 0.37 15.68 9.70
CA GLY A 225 0.46 15.86 11.16
C GLY A 225 0.84 14.63 11.97
N HIS A 226 1.17 13.52 11.32
CA HIS A 226 1.58 12.27 11.96
C HIS A 226 2.99 11.83 11.51
N ASP A 227 3.70 11.11 12.38
CA ASP A 227 5.04 10.59 12.09
C ASP A 227 4.96 9.10 11.74
N TYR A 228 5.29 8.77 10.50
CA TYR A 228 5.30 7.40 9.98
C TYR A 228 6.69 6.80 10.10
N TRP A 229 6.75 5.53 10.51
CA TRP A 229 8.00 4.86 10.88
C TRP A 229 8.23 3.59 10.09
N PHE A 230 9.49 3.30 9.76
CA PHE A 230 9.87 2.12 8.99
C PHE A 230 11.01 1.38 9.67
N VAL A 231 11.13 0.09 9.43
CA VAL A 231 12.23 -0.74 9.93
C VAL A 231 13.29 -0.87 8.84
N PRO A 232 14.58 -0.62 9.12
CA PRO A 232 15.61 -0.72 8.09
C PRO A 232 15.93 -2.18 7.77
N PHE A 233 15.88 -2.49 6.47
CA PHE A 233 16.13 -3.80 5.89
C PHE A 233 16.90 -3.63 4.58
N LYS A 234 18.23 -3.69 4.68
CA LYS A 234 19.10 -3.43 3.53
C LYS A 234 18.85 -4.38 2.37
N PHE A 235 18.95 -3.81 1.18
CA PHE A 235 18.72 -4.55 -0.06
C PHE A 235 19.68 -5.74 -0.18
N ASN A 236 19.11 -6.93 -0.32
CA ASN A 236 19.82 -8.19 -0.52
C ASN A 236 20.85 -8.53 0.59
N GLU A 237 20.67 -7.99 1.80
CA GLU A 237 21.48 -8.35 2.96
C GLU A 237 20.89 -9.55 3.70
N ARG A 238 21.71 -10.57 3.98
CA ARG A 238 21.30 -11.75 4.75
C ARG A 238 21.30 -11.46 6.26
N PRO A 239 20.47 -12.15 7.06
CA PRO A 239 20.62 -12.16 8.50
C PRO A 239 22.06 -12.50 8.89
N ARG A 240 22.64 -11.71 9.79
CA ARG A 240 24.06 -11.82 10.16
C ARG A 240 24.28 -11.51 11.64
N LEU A 241 25.42 -11.96 12.15
CA LEU A 241 25.89 -11.58 13.47
C LEU A 241 26.34 -10.13 13.47
N GLU A 242 26.13 -9.45 14.60
CA GLU A 242 26.52 -8.07 14.82
C GLU A 242 27.45 -7.95 16.02
N SER A 243 28.22 -6.86 16.06
CA SER A 243 29.06 -6.59 17.22
C SER A 243 28.22 -6.09 18.39
N ARG A 244 28.59 -6.53 19.60
CA ARG A 244 27.96 -6.10 20.84
C ARG A 244 28.03 -4.59 21.04
N ASP A 245 29.18 -3.98 20.76
CA ASP A 245 29.36 -2.53 20.89
C ASP A 245 28.43 -1.73 19.97
N HIS A 246 28.17 -2.23 18.75
CA HIS A 246 27.24 -1.59 17.83
C HIS A 246 25.80 -1.77 18.31
N PHE A 247 25.47 -2.95 18.84
CA PHE A 247 24.15 -3.23 19.43
C PHE A 247 23.81 -2.35 20.62
N GLU A 248 24.70 -2.29 21.63
CA GLU A 248 24.46 -1.58 22.88
C GLU A 248 24.28 -0.08 22.67
N LYS A 249 25.02 0.50 21.71
CA LYS A 249 24.89 1.92 21.32
C LYS A 249 23.53 2.27 20.70
N ASN A 250 22.87 1.30 20.06
CA ASN A 250 21.63 1.52 19.30
C ASN A 250 20.37 1.03 20.03
N THR A 251 20.48 0.56 21.28
CA THR A 251 19.31 0.18 22.06
C THR A 251 18.42 1.40 22.35
N LEU A 252 17.13 1.17 22.63
CA LEU A 252 16.21 2.26 22.95
C LEU A 252 16.62 3.05 24.20
N ILE A 253 17.29 2.39 25.15
CA ILE A 253 17.82 3.01 26.38
C ILE A 253 19.00 3.94 26.05
N SER A 254 19.91 3.50 25.19
CA SER A 254 21.10 4.28 24.80
C SER A 254 20.78 5.41 23.85
N GLU A 255 19.87 5.19 22.90
CA GLU A 255 19.46 6.17 21.89
C GLU A 255 17.94 6.09 21.66
N ALA A 256 17.21 6.95 22.37
CA ALA A 256 15.76 7.01 22.29
C ALA A 256 15.27 7.51 20.91
N LEU A 257 14.17 6.93 20.42
CA LEU A 257 13.42 7.51 19.31
C LEU A 257 12.37 8.48 19.85
N THR A 258 12.38 9.71 19.36
CA THR A 258 11.36 10.70 19.71
C THR A 258 10.11 10.44 18.87
N GLY A 259 8.96 10.20 19.51
CA GLY A 259 7.68 10.02 18.80
C GLY A 259 7.32 8.59 18.38
N TRP A 260 8.17 7.59 18.66
CA TRP A 260 7.81 6.17 18.51
C TRP A 260 8.01 5.43 19.82
N ALA A 261 6.92 5.18 20.56
CA ALA A 261 6.99 4.65 21.92
C ALA A 261 7.48 3.19 21.96
N LYS A 262 7.03 2.35 21.03
CA LYS A 262 7.38 0.92 20.93
C LYS A 262 7.88 0.57 19.53
N PRO A 263 9.11 0.97 19.18
CA PRO A 263 9.66 0.67 17.86
C PRO A 263 9.81 -0.83 17.67
N VAL A 264 9.51 -1.29 16.45
CA VAL A 264 9.68 -2.69 16.07
C VAL A 264 11.17 -2.97 15.89
N PRO A 265 11.78 -3.87 16.67
CA PRO A 265 13.21 -4.11 16.60
C PRO A 265 13.60 -4.97 15.40
N ASN A 266 14.80 -4.74 14.88
CA ASN A 266 15.40 -5.56 13.81
C ASN A 266 16.59 -6.40 14.28
N THR A 267 17.04 -6.23 15.53
CA THR A 267 18.26 -6.86 16.05
C THR A 267 18.03 -7.37 17.47
N PHE A 268 18.55 -8.57 17.75
CA PHE A 268 18.30 -9.32 18.98
C PHE A 268 19.62 -9.76 19.61
N SER A 269 19.76 -9.58 20.93
CA SER A 269 20.81 -10.20 21.72
C SER A 269 20.30 -11.49 22.34
N VAL A 270 21.12 -12.53 22.31
CA VAL A 270 20.81 -13.83 22.88
C VAL A 270 21.92 -14.22 23.85
N GLU A 271 21.53 -14.81 24.98
CA GLU A 271 22.46 -15.36 25.96
C GLU A 271 22.19 -16.84 26.15
N SER A 272 23.27 -17.61 26.25
CA SER A 272 23.24 -19.06 26.40
C SER A 272 24.13 -19.53 27.53
N HIS A 273 23.88 -20.76 27.96
CA HIS A 273 24.78 -21.48 28.82
C HIS A 273 24.78 -22.99 28.51
N THR A 274 25.76 -23.70 29.05
CA THR A 274 25.88 -25.16 28.86
C THR A 274 25.16 -25.92 29.98
N VAL A 275 24.29 -26.85 29.60
CA VAL A 275 23.48 -27.68 30.49
C VAL A 275 23.89 -29.14 30.38
N GLY A 276 24.00 -29.84 31.52
CA GLY A 276 24.46 -31.22 31.61
C GLY A 276 25.99 -31.30 31.78
N GLY A 277 26.48 -32.27 32.56
CA GLY A 277 27.92 -32.43 32.87
C GLY A 277 28.42 -31.66 34.09
N ASN A 278 29.70 -31.83 34.47
CA ASN A 278 30.36 -31.18 35.61
C ASN A 278 31.87 -30.96 35.30
N PRO A 279 32.51 -29.81 35.64
CA PRO A 279 31.98 -28.46 35.81
C PRO A 279 32.72 -27.46 34.90
N ALA A 280 31.99 -26.86 33.96
CA ALA A 280 32.14 -25.43 33.71
C ALA A 280 30.87 -24.98 33.00
N ASP A 281 30.02 -24.25 33.72
CA ASP A 281 28.93 -23.50 33.13
C ASP A 281 29.52 -22.44 32.18
N GLN A 282 29.67 -22.80 30.90
CA GLN A 282 30.17 -21.88 29.89
C GLN A 282 29.01 -21.01 29.44
N LYS A 283 29.17 -19.70 29.59
CA LYS A 283 28.22 -18.72 29.09
C LYS A 283 28.75 -18.07 27.83
N ALA A 284 27.86 -17.83 26.89
CA ALA A 284 28.16 -17.08 25.68
C ALA A 284 26.98 -16.18 25.33
N MET A 285 27.30 -15.11 24.61
CA MET A 285 26.31 -14.15 24.15
C MET A 285 26.62 -13.81 22.70
N ALA A 286 25.57 -13.70 21.91
CA ALA A 286 25.66 -13.32 20.51
C ALA A 286 24.59 -12.28 20.20
N VAL A 287 24.83 -11.50 19.15
CA VAL A 287 23.85 -10.54 18.64
C VAL A 287 23.60 -10.86 17.18
N VAL A 288 22.34 -10.82 16.78
CA VAL A 288 21.91 -11.12 15.42
C VAL A 288 20.99 -10.03 14.89
N LYS A 289 21.22 -9.62 13.64
CA LYS A 289 20.32 -8.76 12.88
C LYS A 289 19.44 -9.61 11.97
N ALA A 290 18.14 -9.35 12.01
CA ALA A 290 17.15 -9.94 11.13
C ALA A 290 16.99 -9.13 9.83
N ASN A 291 16.74 -9.84 8.72
CA ASN A 291 16.36 -9.22 7.45
C ASN A 291 15.49 -10.21 6.67
N PRO A 292 14.25 -9.83 6.27
CA PRO A 292 13.38 -10.69 5.48
C PRO A 292 13.85 -10.94 4.05
N MET A 293 14.82 -10.17 3.55
CA MET A 293 15.35 -10.24 2.18
C MET A 293 14.27 -10.11 1.10
N LYS A 294 13.22 -9.35 1.40
CA LYS A 294 12.14 -9.01 0.47
C LYS A 294 12.11 -7.51 0.31
N THR A 295 11.74 -7.04 -0.86
CA THR A 295 11.43 -5.63 -1.11
C THR A 295 10.06 -5.51 -1.74
N PHE A 296 9.41 -4.38 -1.48
CA PHE A 296 8.06 -4.11 -1.93
C PHE A 296 7.96 -2.70 -2.49
N LYS A 297 7.24 -2.57 -3.60
CA LYS A 297 6.73 -1.25 -4.00
C LYS A 297 5.63 -0.85 -3.05
N MET A 298 5.66 0.40 -2.59
CA MET A 298 4.57 0.98 -1.83
C MET A 298 3.31 0.96 -2.70
N ARG A 299 2.19 0.52 -2.14
CA ARG A 299 0.88 0.43 -2.81
C ARG A 299 -0.26 0.24 -1.82
N ILE A 300 -1.48 0.44 -2.28
CA ILE A 300 -2.75 0.08 -1.62
C ILE A 300 -3.35 -1.09 -2.43
N PRO A 301 -3.02 -2.36 -2.11
CA PRO A 301 -3.40 -3.48 -2.96
C PRO A 301 -4.90 -3.65 -3.17
N HIS A 302 -5.71 -3.59 -2.11
CA HIS A 302 -7.17 -3.73 -2.21
C HIS A 302 -7.84 -2.35 -2.24
N ALA A 303 -7.55 -1.60 -3.30
CA ALA A 303 -8.18 -0.31 -3.55
C ALA A 303 -8.99 -0.30 -4.85
N TYR A 304 -9.85 0.71 -4.98
CA TYR A 304 -10.76 0.86 -6.10
C TYR A 304 -11.07 2.32 -6.40
N ILE A 305 -11.42 2.58 -7.66
CA ILE A 305 -11.92 3.86 -8.15
C ILE A 305 -13.33 3.62 -8.67
N ARG A 306 -14.28 4.49 -8.31
CA ARG A 306 -15.66 4.42 -8.80
C ARG A 306 -15.87 5.42 -9.94
N LEU A 307 -16.52 4.97 -11.00
CA LEU A 307 -16.89 5.80 -12.15
C LEU A 307 -18.42 5.79 -12.26
N LYS A 308 -19.03 6.96 -12.28
CA LYS A 308 -20.47 7.16 -12.39
C LYS A 308 -20.83 7.83 -13.70
N PHE A 309 -21.80 7.24 -14.38
CA PHE A 309 -22.35 7.64 -15.65
C PHE A 309 -23.87 7.84 -15.47
N PRO A 310 -24.30 8.87 -14.72
CA PRO A 310 -25.71 9.20 -14.62
C PRO A 310 -26.28 9.52 -16.00
N LYS A 311 -27.59 9.32 -16.18
CA LYS A 311 -28.26 9.68 -17.44
C LYS A 311 -27.95 11.11 -17.86
N ASN A 312 -27.67 11.27 -19.15
CA ASN A 312 -27.40 12.56 -19.76
C ASN A 312 -28.70 13.38 -19.84
N LYS A 313 -28.62 14.70 -19.78
CA LYS A 313 -29.77 15.60 -19.91
C LYS A 313 -29.85 16.17 -21.32
N ALA A 314 -31.05 16.26 -21.87
CA ALA A 314 -31.32 16.96 -23.12
C ALA A 314 -32.22 18.18 -22.83
N LYS A 315 -31.69 19.39 -23.06
CA LYS A 315 -32.43 20.65 -22.90
C LYS A 315 -32.88 21.17 -24.26
N TRP A 316 -34.18 21.31 -24.42
CA TRP A 316 -34.81 21.77 -25.66
C TRP A 316 -35.11 23.26 -25.56
N TYR A 317 -34.46 24.07 -26.41
CA TYR A 317 -34.63 25.51 -26.50
C TYR A 317 -35.39 25.86 -27.77
N LEU A 318 -36.47 26.61 -27.59
CA LEU A 318 -37.39 26.98 -28.66
C LEU A 318 -37.25 28.48 -28.96
N ASN A 319 -36.89 28.82 -30.21
CA ASN A 319 -36.71 30.18 -30.75
C ASN A 319 -35.66 31.06 -30.06
N TYR A 320 -34.38 30.68 -30.20
CA TYR A 320 -33.21 31.55 -29.95
C TYR A 320 -33.04 32.54 -31.14
N PRO A 321 -32.47 33.76 -31.03
CA PRO A 321 -31.73 34.38 -29.91
C PRO A 321 -32.53 35.35 -29.02
N ILE A 322 -33.85 35.48 -29.19
CA ILE A 322 -34.73 36.17 -28.24
C ILE A 322 -35.00 35.18 -27.08
N PRO A 323 -35.21 35.58 -25.79
CA PRO A 323 -35.30 34.62 -24.69
C PRO A 323 -36.18 33.41 -25.06
N PRO A 324 -35.71 32.17 -24.84
CA PRO A 324 -36.44 30.98 -25.25
C PRO A 324 -37.81 30.98 -24.58
N PHE A 325 -38.86 30.85 -25.38
CA PHE A 325 -40.23 30.92 -24.84
C PHE A 325 -40.63 29.66 -24.07
N ALA A 326 -39.91 28.56 -24.28
CA ALA A 326 -40.06 27.33 -23.53
C ALA A 326 -38.70 26.62 -23.44
N ILE A 327 -38.44 26.03 -22.27
CA ILE A 327 -37.31 25.14 -22.02
C ILE A 327 -37.89 23.82 -21.55
N TYR A 328 -37.63 22.74 -22.30
CA TYR A 328 -37.98 21.39 -21.86
C TYR A 328 -36.73 20.61 -21.52
N THR A 329 -36.83 19.67 -20.57
CA THR A 329 -35.75 18.75 -20.23
C THR A 329 -36.23 17.32 -20.40
N SER A 330 -35.40 16.49 -21.06
CA SER A 330 -35.51 15.03 -21.08
C SER A 330 -34.17 14.43 -20.67
N GLU A 331 -34.14 13.11 -20.48
CA GLU A 331 -32.92 12.35 -20.19
C GLU A 331 -32.67 11.36 -21.31
N TYR A 332 -31.40 11.07 -21.61
CA TYR A 332 -30.98 10.07 -22.59
C TYR A 332 -29.79 9.25 -22.07
N GLY A 333 -29.66 8.02 -22.57
CA GLY A 333 -28.59 7.11 -22.18
C GLY A 333 -27.26 7.37 -22.90
N TYR A 334 -26.43 6.32 -22.93
CA TYR A 334 -25.14 6.28 -23.64
C TYR A 334 -25.21 5.46 -24.94
N SER A 335 -26.40 5.03 -25.33
CA SER A 335 -26.66 4.42 -26.62
C SER A 335 -27.38 5.42 -27.51
N SER A 336 -27.19 5.31 -28.83
CA SER A 336 -27.94 6.12 -29.79
C SER A 336 -29.45 5.89 -29.63
N GLU A 337 -30.20 6.96 -29.45
CA GLU A 337 -31.66 6.94 -29.38
C GLU A 337 -32.27 8.15 -30.10
N THR A 338 -33.51 8.00 -30.55
CA THR A 338 -34.28 9.10 -31.13
C THR A 338 -35.33 9.55 -30.13
N GLN A 339 -35.31 10.84 -29.78
CA GLN A 339 -36.33 11.47 -28.96
C GLN A 339 -37.25 12.33 -29.81
N PHE A 340 -38.54 12.21 -29.54
CA PHE A 340 -39.60 13.00 -30.16
C PHE A 340 -40.26 13.91 -29.12
N ARG A 341 -40.55 15.15 -29.50
CA ARG A 341 -41.26 16.09 -28.63
C ARG A 341 -42.20 16.97 -29.43
N GLU A 342 -43.41 17.12 -28.91
CA GLU A 342 -44.38 18.14 -29.33
C GLU A 342 -44.26 19.36 -28.41
N PHE A 343 -44.50 20.54 -28.97
CA PHE A 343 -44.44 21.80 -28.24
C PHE A 343 -45.48 22.77 -28.81
N TYR A 344 -45.88 23.71 -27.97
CA TYR A 344 -46.78 24.79 -28.34
C TYR A 344 -45.99 26.08 -28.49
N VAL A 345 -46.10 26.71 -29.66
CA VAL A 345 -45.45 27.98 -29.97
C VAL A 345 -46.50 29.10 -29.94
N PRO A 346 -46.43 30.03 -28.97
CA PRO A 346 -47.34 31.17 -28.95
C PRO A 346 -47.30 31.91 -30.29
N ALA A 347 -48.47 32.20 -30.88
CA ALA A 347 -48.70 32.75 -32.23
C ALA A 347 -48.56 31.80 -33.42
N CYS A 348 -47.99 30.60 -33.25
CA CYS A 348 -47.60 29.73 -34.37
C CYS A 348 -48.20 28.32 -34.30
N GLY A 349 -48.98 28.00 -33.26
CA GLY A 349 -49.65 26.71 -33.13
C GLY A 349 -48.76 25.60 -32.54
N ASN A 350 -49.11 24.35 -32.86
CA ASN A 350 -48.36 23.19 -32.43
C ASN A 350 -47.13 23.01 -33.31
N GLY A 351 -46.06 22.44 -32.77
CA GLY A 351 -44.98 21.91 -33.57
C GLY A 351 -44.42 20.64 -32.97
N GLN A 352 -43.58 19.98 -33.76
CA GLN A 352 -42.93 18.73 -33.40
C GLN A 352 -41.47 18.68 -33.85
N ALA A 353 -40.65 17.98 -33.07
CA ALA A 353 -39.23 17.79 -33.33
C ALA A 353 -38.83 16.34 -33.05
N SER A 354 -37.95 15.81 -33.89
CA SER A 354 -37.25 14.55 -33.66
C SER A 354 -35.75 14.80 -33.63
N VAL A 355 -35.06 14.29 -32.61
CA VAL A 355 -33.62 14.46 -32.42
C VAL A 355 -32.98 13.12 -32.12
N SER A 356 -31.87 12.82 -32.80
CA SER A 356 -31.01 11.69 -32.49
C SER A 356 -29.94 12.12 -31.48
N LEU A 357 -29.93 11.45 -30.33
CA LEU A 357 -29.06 11.69 -29.17
C LEU A 357 -28.20 10.46 -28.87
N GLY A 358 -27.07 10.64 -28.19
CA GLY A 358 -26.19 9.55 -27.77
C GLY A 358 -25.25 9.05 -28.86
N ASN A 359 -25.18 9.73 -30.01
CA ASN A 359 -24.30 9.35 -31.12
C ASN A 359 -22.82 9.59 -30.80
N GLU A 360 -22.54 10.37 -29.76
CA GLU A 360 -21.19 10.69 -29.29
C GLU A 360 -20.50 9.54 -28.54
N TYR A 361 -21.24 8.48 -28.24
CA TYR A 361 -20.79 7.34 -27.46
C TYR A 361 -20.71 6.07 -28.30
N VAL A 362 -20.41 6.13 -29.60
CA VAL A 362 -20.36 4.91 -30.44
C VAL A 362 -18.89 4.54 -30.71
N PRO A 363 -18.36 3.40 -30.19
CA PRO A 363 -19.00 2.42 -29.29
C PRO A 363 -19.11 2.91 -27.83
N PRO A 364 -20.11 2.45 -27.05
CA PRO A 364 -20.42 2.99 -25.73
C PRO A 364 -19.52 2.38 -24.67
N THR A 365 -18.20 2.51 -24.83
CA THR A 365 -17.25 2.06 -23.83
C THR A 365 -17.13 3.09 -22.72
N VAL A 366 -16.67 2.68 -21.53
CA VAL A 366 -16.37 3.62 -20.44
C VAL A 366 -15.37 4.68 -20.93
N PHE A 367 -14.40 4.30 -21.76
CA PHE A 367 -13.48 5.23 -22.41
C PHE A 367 -14.20 6.22 -23.32
N GLY A 368 -15.08 5.77 -24.22
CA GLY A 368 -15.85 6.65 -25.10
C GLY A 368 -16.82 7.56 -24.34
N CYS A 369 -17.36 7.08 -23.21
CA CYS A 369 -18.22 7.88 -22.35
C CYS A 369 -17.45 8.97 -21.61
N LEU A 370 -16.23 8.69 -21.16
CA LEU A 370 -15.33 9.72 -20.61
C LEU A 370 -14.81 10.67 -21.71
N PHE A 371 -14.51 10.16 -22.90
CA PHE A 371 -13.79 10.87 -23.97
C PHE A 371 -14.46 10.68 -25.37
N PRO A 372 -15.61 11.35 -25.61
CA PRO A 372 -16.53 11.08 -26.72
C PRO A 372 -16.02 11.56 -28.09
N ILE A 373 -14.98 12.39 -28.14
CA ILE A 373 -14.41 12.91 -29.40
C ILE A 373 -12.87 12.92 -29.30
N PRO A 374 -12.21 11.76 -29.39
CA PRO A 374 -10.78 11.63 -29.10
C PRO A 374 -9.86 12.54 -29.93
N THR A 375 -10.36 13.05 -31.06
CA THR A 375 -9.62 13.87 -32.02
C THR A 375 -9.42 15.32 -31.59
N ILE A 376 -10.11 15.81 -30.55
CA ILE A 376 -9.98 17.20 -30.05
C ILE A 376 -9.61 17.17 -28.56
N PRO A 377 -8.32 17.24 -28.20
CA PRO A 377 -7.87 17.19 -26.81
C PRO A 377 -8.46 18.34 -25.98
N GLN A 378 -9.22 18.01 -24.93
CA GLN A 378 -9.72 19.00 -23.96
C GLN A 378 -8.78 19.10 -22.75
N PRO A 379 -8.54 20.30 -22.20
CA PRO A 379 -7.77 20.45 -20.95
C PRO A 379 -8.31 19.59 -19.80
N ALA A 380 -9.65 19.50 -19.68
CA ALA A 380 -10.32 18.67 -18.68
C ALA A 380 -10.00 17.17 -18.85
N TRP A 381 -9.82 16.68 -20.09
CA TRP A 381 -9.50 15.27 -20.32
C TRP A 381 -8.11 14.90 -19.82
N ASN A 382 -7.14 15.82 -19.97
CA ASN A 382 -5.82 15.62 -19.40
C ASN A 382 -5.87 15.56 -17.87
N LYS A 383 -6.68 16.41 -17.22
CA LYS A 383 -6.90 16.37 -15.76
C LYS A 383 -7.53 15.04 -15.33
N VAL A 384 -8.64 14.62 -15.96
CA VAL A 384 -9.32 13.33 -15.69
C VAL A 384 -8.35 12.16 -15.85
N ARG A 385 -7.64 12.12 -16.98
CA ARG A 385 -6.72 11.02 -17.30
C ARG A 385 -5.55 10.97 -16.33
N LYS A 386 -4.99 12.11 -15.97
CA LYS A 386 -3.91 12.23 -14.96
C LYS A 386 -4.40 11.76 -13.59
N ALA A 387 -5.58 12.21 -13.16
CA ALA A 387 -6.17 11.81 -11.88
C ALA A 387 -6.41 10.29 -11.82
N LEU A 388 -7.07 9.71 -12.83
CA LEU A 388 -7.31 8.26 -12.88
C LEU A 388 -6.00 7.46 -12.94
N LEU A 389 -5.03 7.90 -13.75
CA LEU A 389 -3.74 7.23 -13.87
C LEU A 389 -2.96 7.26 -12.54
N GLN A 390 -2.97 8.39 -11.84
CA GLN A 390 -2.32 8.52 -10.54
C GLN A 390 -2.96 7.57 -9.52
N ARG A 391 -4.30 7.53 -9.42
CA ARG A 391 -4.99 6.58 -8.53
C ARG A 391 -4.74 5.12 -8.89
N CYS A 392 -4.72 4.77 -10.18
CA CYS A 392 -4.35 3.41 -10.59
C CYS A 392 -2.92 3.03 -10.19
N ARG A 393 -1.99 4.00 -10.16
CA ARG A 393 -0.59 3.79 -9.73
C ARG A 393 -0.41 3.62 -8.23
N GLU A 394 -1.40 3.99 -7.44
CA GLU A 394 -1.44 3.63 -6.02
C GLU A 394 -1.74 2.14 -5.83
N ILE A 395 -2.45 1.50 -6.77
CA ILE A 395 -2.78 0.07 -6.72
C ILE A 395 -1.70 -0.78 -7.41
N ASP A 396 -1.40 -0.44 -8.67
CA ASP A 396 -0.33 -1.04 -9.49
C ASP A 396 0.71 0.05 -9.84
N PRO A 397 1.85 0.13 -9.15
CA PRO A 397 2.89 1.12 -9.40
C PRO A 397 3.40 1.16 -10.85
N ASP A 398 3.35 0.02 -11.54
CA ASP A 398 3.77 -0.13 -12.94
C ASP A 398 2.62 0.16 -13.93
N PHE A 399 1.50 0.68 -13.44
CA PHE A 399 0.37 1.04 -14.27
C PHE A 399 0.69 2.25 -15.15
N ASN A 400 0.33 2.12 -16.42
CA ASN A 400 0.60 3.12 -17.42
C ASN A 400 -0.67 3.48 -18.18
N ASP A 401 -0.54 4.56 -18.93
CA ASP A 401 -1.62 5.16 -19.69
C ASP A 401 -2.22 4.20 -20.75
N GLY A 402 -1.39 3.37 -21.39
CA GLY A 402 -1.86 2.36 -22.34
C GLY A 402 -2.74 1.31 -21.67
N LYS A 403 -2.36 0.84 -20.46
CA LYS A 403 -3.20 -0.07 -19.67
C LYS A 403 -4.52 0.60 -19.26
N LEU A 404 -4.50 1.89 -18.89
CA LEU A 404 -5.72 2.65 -18.54
C LEU A 404 -6.71 2.67 -19.72
N VAL A 405 -6.23 3.03 -20.92
CA VAL A 405 -7.06 3.06 -22.13
C VAL A 405 -7.62 1.68 -22.45
N ALA A 406 -6.81 0.63 -22.29
CA ALA A 406 -7.24 -0.75 -22.56
C ALA A 406 -8.38 -1.17 -21.63
N ILE A 407 -8.25 -0.97 -20.32
CA ILE A 407 -9.28 -1.40 -19.36
C ILE A 407 -10.59 -0.62 -19.52
N LEU A 408 -10.51 0.68 -19.84
CA LEU A 408 -11.70 1.51 -20.04
C LEU A 408 -12.42 1.20 -21.35
N ASN A 409 -11.72 0.66 -22.37
CA ASN A 409 -12.35 0.23 -23.61
C ASN A 409 -13.00 -1.16 -23.53
N MET A 410 -12.61 -1.99 -22.55
CA MET A 410 -13.22 -3.32 -22.35
C MET A 410 -14.61 -3.26 -21.70
N ALA A 411 -14.89 -2.24 -20.89
CA ALA A 411 -16.18 -2.07 -20.22
C ALA A 411 -17.16 -1.25 -21.07
N THR A 412 -18.40 -1.73 -21.21
CA THR A 412 -19.47 -1.08 -21.98
C THR A 412 -20.55 -0.48 -21.08
N VAL A 413 -20.98 0.74 -21.39
CA VAL A 413 -22.07 1.48 -20.76
C VAL A 413 -23.34 1.29 -21.58
N ASP A 414 -24.18 0.33 -21.20
CA ASP A 414 -25.36 -0.09 -21.97
C ASP A 414 -26.69 0.42 -21.40
N GLY A 415 -26.66 1.35 -20.43
CA GLY A 415 -27.84 1.91 -19.77
C GLY A 415 -28.50 0.99 -18.73
N SER A 416 -27.98 -0.24 -18.55
CA SER A 416 -28.37 -1.12 -17.43
C SER A 416 -27.47 -0.95 -16.21
N ASN A 417 -26.26 -0.42 -16.41
CA ASN A 417 -25.29 -0.12 -15.36
C ASN A 417 -24.78 1.32 -15.53
N ASP A 418 -25.06 2.17 -14.55
CA ASP A 418 -24.58 3.56 -14.52
C ASP A 418 -23.30 3.70 -13.65
N GLU A 419 -22.82 2.59 -13.09
CA GLU A 419 -21.67 2.57 -12.18
C GLU A 419 -20.65 1.50 -12.57
N PHE A 420 -19.39 1.90 -12.60
CA PHE A 420 -18.24 1.07 -12.91
C PHE A 420 -17.15 1.24 -11.87
N TYR A 421 -16.30 0.23 -11.77
CA TYR A 421 -15.23 0.15 -10.78
C TYR A 421 -13.94 -0.25 -11.47
N ILE A 422 -12.88 0.50 -11.22
CA ILE A 422 -11.52 0.07 -11.52
C ILE A 422 -10.99 -0.62 -10.26
N VAL A 423 -10.72 -1.92 -10.36
CA VAL A 423 -10.31 -2.78 -9.24
C VAL A 423 -9.21 -3.75 -9.68
N PRO A 424 -8.36 -4.23 -8.78
CA PRO A 424 -7.52 -5.40 -9.02
C PRO A 424 -8.40 -6.64 -9.23
N GLY A 425 -8.23 -7.29 -10.37
CA GLY A 425 -8.86 -8.58 -10.68
C GLY A 425 -8.14 -9.76 -10.02
N PRO A 426 -8.59 -11.00 -10.28
CA PRO A 426 -8.05 -12.21 -9.65
C PRO A 426 -6.56 -12.46 -9.91
N THR A 427 -6.01 -11.93 -11.02
CA THR A 427 -4.58 -12.00 -11.37
C THR A 427 -3.75 -10.87 -10.78
N ASN A 428 -4.37 -9.97 -9.99
CA ASN A 428 -3.85 -8.69 -9.52
C ASN A 428 -3.64 -7.62 -10.61
N ASP A 429 -4.08 -7.88 -11.85
CA ASP A 429 -4.14 -6.84 -12.88
C ASP A 429 -5.38 -5.96 -12.66
N LEU A 430 -5.23 -4.64 -12.85
CA LEU A 430 -6.39 -3.75 -12.80
C LEU A 430 -7.34 -4.03 -13.96
N VAL A 431 -8.64 -4.01 -13.66
CA VAL A 431 -9.73 -4.17 -14.63
C VAL A 431 -10.84 -3.16 -14.34
N CYS A 432 -11.57 -2.75 -15.38
CA CYS A 432 -12.76 -1.92 -15.25
C CYS A 432 -14.01 -2.79 -15.43
N VAL A 433 -14.92 -2.79 -14.47
CA VAL A 433 -16.09 -3.69 -14.43
C VAL A 433 -17.33 -2.96 -13.93
N SER A 434 -18.50 -3.38 -14.39
CA SER A 434 -19.78 -2.84 -13.92
C SER A 434 -20.05 -3.18 -12.45
N SER A 435 -20.89 -2.38 -11.79
CA SER A 435 -21.35 -2.62 -10.41
C SER A 435 -21.96 -4.02 -10.21
N SER A 436 -22.67 -4.52 -11.22
CA SER A 436 -23.26 -5.86 -11.25
C SER A 436 -22.22 -6.99 -11.24
N ASN A 437 -21.04 -6.75 -11.82
CA ASN A 437 -19.99 -7.77 -11.97
C ASN A 437 -18.83 -7.63 -10.98
N VAL A 438 -18.66 -6.48 -10.31
CA VAL A 438 -17.46 -6.25 -9.49
C VAL A 438 -17.26 -7.27 -8.37
N GLN A 439 -18.33 -7.86 -7.80
CA GLN A 439 -18.20 -8.87 -6.74
C GLN A 439 -17.58 -10.19 -7.22
N SER A 440 -17.78 -10.55 -8.50
CA SER A 440 -17.20 -11.78 -9.06
C SER A 440 -15.71 -11.62 -9.35
N VAL A 441 -15.27 -10.38 -9.58
CA VAL A 441 -13.89 -10.02 -9.95
C VAL A 441 -13.07 -9.64 -8.73
N ALA A 442 -13.66 -8.92 -7.78
CA ALA A 442 -13.05 -8.47 -6.54
C ALA A 442 -13.91 -8.89 -5.33
N PRO A 443 -13.86 -10.18 -4.91
CA PRO A 443 -14.70 -10.70 -3.83
C PRO A 443 -14.47 -10.02 -2.47
N TRP A 444 -13.30 -9.39 -2.29
CA TRP A 444 -12.95 -8.62 -1.09
C TRP A 444 -13.72 -7.30 -0.98
N MET A 445 -14.26 -6.79 -2.09
CA MET A 445 -15.06 -5.56 -2.09
C MET A 445 -16.46 -5.86 -1.56
N THR A 446 -16.83 -5.35 -0.39
CA THR A 446 -18.15 -5.62 0.20
C THR A 446 -19.25 -4.72 -0.38
N SER A 447 -20.52 -5.07 -0.17
CA SER A 447 -21.64 -4.20 -0.53
C SER A 447 -21.64 -2.87 0.22
N GLU A 448 -21.09 -2.85 1.44
CA GLU A 448 -20.89 -1.62 2.20
C GLU A 448 -19.87 -0.74 1.50
N MET A 449 -18.74 -1.31 1.05
CA MET A 449 -17.71 -0.58 0.31
C MET A 449 -18.26 0.10 -0.96
N LYS A 450 -19.14 -0.59 -1.69
CA LYS A 450 -19.82 -0.02 -2.86
C LYS A 450 -20.64 1.23 -2.57
N ASN A 451 -21.20 1.34 -1.37
CA ASN A 451 -22.09 2.43 -0.97
C ASN A 451 -21.35 3.57 -0.22
N GLN A 452 -20.03 3.45 -0.01
CA GLN A 452 -19.22 4.47 0.65
C GLN A 452 -19.25 5.78 -0.16
N SER A 453 -19.15 6.91 0.55
CA SER A 453 -18.90 8.21 -0.09
C SER A 453 -17.40 8.52 -0.07
N PRO A 454 -16.88 9.24 -1.08
CA PRO A 454 -15.50 9.71 -1.08
C PRO A 454 -15.25 10.69 0.06
N ASP A 455 -13.99 10.78 0.48
CA ASP A 455 -13.59 11.57 1.65
C ASP A 455 -13.50 13.07 1.36
N SER A 456 -13.43 13.51 0.11
CA SER A 456 -13.36 14.93 -0.26
C SER A 456 -14.71 15.53 -0.65
N ASP A 457 -14.76 16.85 -0.58
CA ASP A 457 -15.77 17.64 -1.28
C ASP A 457 -15.57 17.56 -2.81
N ASN A 458 -16.58 17.99 -3.55
CA ASN A 458 -16.55 17.97 -5.02
C ASN A 458 -15.50 18.95 -5.57
N GLU A 459 -14.73 18.43 -6.54
CA GLU A 459 -13.85 19.19 -7.40
C GLU A 459 -14.36 19.06 -8.84
N ASP A 460 -14.82 20.16 -9.40
CA ASP A 460 -15.25 20.18 -10.80
C ASP A 460 -14.01 20.41 -11.66
N PHE A 461 -13.71 19.48 -12.55
CA PHE A 461 -12.79 19.79 -13.65
C PHE A 461 -13.56 20.65 -14.65
N ASP A 462 -13.03 21.86 -14.87
CA ASP A 462 -13.65 22.92 -15.67
C ASP A 462 -14.43 22.45 -16.90
N GLU A 463 -15.48 23.20 -17.20
CA GLU A 463 -16.43 23.01 -18.29
C GLU A 463 -15.74 22.73 -19.63
N LEU A 464 -16.29 21.79 -20.40
CA LEU A 464 -15.90 21.54 -21.79
C LEU A 464 -15.97 22.87 -22.58
N PHE A 465 -14.82 23.39 -23.03
CA PHE A 465 -14.69 24.64 -23.79
C PHE A 465 -15.42 24.52 -25.15
N PRO A 466 -15.83 25.65 -25.77
CA PRO A 466 -17.19 26.01 -26.21
C PRO A 466 -17.87 25.04 -27.19
N PRO A 467 -19.19 25.20 -27.45
CA PRO A 467 -20.07 24.16 -28.00
C PRO A 467 -19.57 23.52 -29.28
N TYR A 468 -19.18 22.25 -29.20
CA TYR A 468 -19.03 21.41 -30.38
C TYR A 468 -20.42 20.95 -30.81
N THR A 469 -20.66 20.98 -32.12
CA THR A 469 -21.71 20.15 -32.71
C THR A 469 -21.31 18.69 -32.49
N TYR A 470 -21.81 18.10 -31.41
CA TYR A 470 -21.74 16.66 -31.20
C TYR A 470 -22.44 15.96 -32.38
N PRO A 471 -22.17 14.68 -32.66
CA PRO A 471 -22.86 13.92 -33.71
C PRO A 471 -24.38 13.75 -33.46
N ASN A 472 -24.94 14.43 -32.46
CA ASN A 472 -26.36 14.53 -32.20
C ASN A 472 -27.01 15.44 -33.23
N THR A 473 -28.10 14.99 -33.84
CA THR A 473 -28.70 15.68 -34.99
C THR A 473 -30.18 15.86 -34.80
N VAL A 474 -30.66 17.07 -35.08
CA VAL A 474 -32.10 17.32 -35.24
C VAL A 474 -32.50 16.71 -36.58
N GLN A 475 -33.28 15.64 -36.53
CA GLN A 475 -33.72 14.87 -37.70
C GLN A 475 -34.91 15.54 -38.39
N SER A 476 -35.82 16.09 -37.59
CA SER A 476 -36.98 16.83 -38.09
C SER A 476 -37.37 17.93 -37.11
N TRP A 477 -37.89 19.03 -37.65
CA TRP A 477 -38.43 20.15 -36.88
C TRP A 477 -39.48 20.84 -37.74
N THR A 478 -40.73 20.88 -37.26
CA THR A 478 -41.86 21.48 -37.96
C THR A 478 -42.72 22.28 -36.99
N VAL A 479 -43.33 23.36 -37.48
CA VAL A 479 -44.25 24.24 -36.75
C VAL A 479 -45.48 24.47 -37.64
N GLU A 480 -46.67 24.24 -37.10
CA GLU A 480 -47.95 24.38 -37.80
C GLU A 480 -48.54 25.79 -37.67
N CYS A 481 -48.08 26.74 -38.49
CA CYS A 481 -48.72 28.05 -38.55
C CYS A 481 -50.02 28.02 -39.40
N GLY A 482 -51.16 27.66 -38.80
CA GLY A 482 -52.48 27.70 -39.46
C GLY A 482 -52.65 26.66 -40.59
N SER A 483 -53.47 26.96 -41.60
CA SER A 483 -53.78 26.03 -42.73
C SER A 483 -52.61 25.78 -43.69
N LEU A 484 -51.41 26.26 -43.37
CA LEU A 484 -50.19 26.07 -44.13
C LEU A 484 -49.23 25.22 -43.30
N THR A 485 -49.35 23.90 -43.42
CA THR A 485 -48.26 22.98 -43.06
C THR A 485 -47.13 23.18 -44.05
N SER A 486 -46.19 24.10 -43.79
CA SER A 486 -44.94 24.15 -44.54
C SER A 486 -43.93 23.20 -43.86
N PRO A 487 -43.56 22.06 -44.48
CA PRO A 487 -42.41 21.30 -44.01
C PRO A 487 -41.18 22.18 -44.23
N GLY A 488 -40.57 22.65 -43.15
CA GLY A 488 -39.40 23.54 -43.22
C GLY A 488 -39.74 24.92 -43.79
N GLY A 489 -40.52 25.72 -43.05
CA GLY A 489 -40.69 27.14 -43.35
C GLY A 489 -39.35 27.82 -43.65
N VAL A 490 -39.35 28.73 -44.62
CA VAL A 490 -38.16 29.50 -45.01
C VAL A 490 -37.57 30.17 -43.76
N GLY A 491 -36.34 29.81 -43.35
CA GLY A 491 -35.68 30.38 -42.17
C GLY A 491 -35.66 29.49 -40.91
N VAL A 492 -36.01 28.21 -41.05
CA VAL A 492 -35.88 27.21 -39.98
C VAL A 492 -34.46 26.64 -39.94
N PHE A 493 -33.73 26.85 -38.83
CA PHE A 493 -32.41 26.24 -38.58
C PHE A 493 -32.46 25.49 -37.24
N SER A 494 -31.64 24.46 -37.08
CA SER A 494 -31.56 23.73 -35.81
C SER A 494 -30.19 23.14 -35.65
N PHE A 495 -29.68 23.14 -34.43
CA PHE A 495 -28.43 22.48 -34.11
C PHE A 495 -28.45 21.95 -32.69
N THR A 496 -27.51 21.06 -32.41
CA THR A 496 -27.23 20.57 -31.07
C THR A 496 -25.86 21.10 -30.66
N ASP A 497 -25.74 21.41 -29.38
CA ASP A 497 -24.46 21.52 -28.72
C ASP A 497 -24.51 20.72 -27.42
N ALA A 498 -23.36 20.40 -26.82
CA ALA A 498 -23.37 19.78 -25.50
C ALA A 498 -22.30 20.35 -24.59
N ASP A 499 -22.71 20.51 -23.34
CA ASP A 499 -21.88 20.93 -22.23
C ASP A 499 -21.78 19.76 -21.25
N GLY A 500 -20.76 19.79 -20.42
CA GLY A 500 -20.60 18.76 -19.40
C GLY A 500 -19.54 19.12 -18.39
N THR A 501 -19.70 18.52 -17.23
CA THR A 501 -18.78 18.64 -16.10
C THR A 501 -18.29 17.25 -15.71
N PHE A 502 -17.01 17.19 -15.35
CA PHE A 502 -16.46 16.05 -14.63
C PHE A 502 -16.36 16.45 -13.18
N GLU A 503 -17.09 15.76 -12.32
CA GLU A 503 -16.98 15.94 -10.88
C GLU A 503 -16.05 14.86 -10.36
N TRP A 504 -14.95 15.27 -9.76
CA TRP A 504 -14.00 14.40 -9.09
C TRP A 504 -14.15 14.57 -7.58
N ARG A 505 -14.28 13.45 -6.89
CA ARG A 505 -14.21 13.40 -5.43
C ARG A 505 -13.13 12.42 -5.03
N ARG A 506 -12.09 12.92 -4.37
CA ARG A 506 -10.93 12.17 -3.94
C ARG A 506 -11.28 11.31 -2.72
N GLY A 507 -10.74 10.10 -2.68
CA GLY A 507 -10.76 9.25 -1.49
C GLY A 507 -9.34 9.13 -0.91
N THR A 508 -9.24 8.96 0.41
CA THR A 508 -7.94 8.76 1.06
C THR A 508 -7.37 7.37 0.82
N GLY A 509 -8.20 6.39 0.50
CA GLY A 509 -7.83 4.97 0.42
C GLY A 509 -7.99 4.20 1.73
N TYR A 510 -8.54 4.82 2.77
CA TYR A 510 -8.84 4.23 4.09
C TYR A 510 -9.48 2.83 4.03
N ASN A 511 -10.55 2.72 3.27
CA ASN A 511 -11.33 1.52 2.99
C ASN A 511 -11.02 0.95 1.59
N GLY A 512 -9.88 1.32 1.02
CA GLY A 512 -9.56 1.08 -0.38
C GLY A 512 -10.21 2.07 -1.37
N PHE A 513 -11.09 3.00 -0.95
CA PHE A 513 -11.73 3.92 -1.88
C PHE A 513 -10.79 5.08 -2.24
N LEU A 514 -10.33 5.12 -3.48
CA LEU A 514 -9.39 6.14 -3.99
C LEU A 514 -10.08 7.36 -4.59
N GLY A 515 -11.36 7.24 -4.94
CA GLY A 515 -12.17 8.36 -5.41
C GLY A 515 -13.26 7.99 -6.39
N GLU A 516 -14.11 8.96 -6.67
CA GLU A 516 -15.25 8.88 -7.57
C GLU A 516 -15.14 9.92 -8.67
N MET A 517 -15.26 9.46 -9.92
CA MET A 517 -15.45 10.32 -11.08
C MET A 517 -16.91 10.24 -11.52
N THR A 518 -17.60 11.37 -11.58
CA THR A 518 -18.96 11.47 -12.11
C THR A 518 -18.97 12.31 -13.38
N VAL A 519 -19.49 11.74 -14.48
CA VAL A 519 -19.65 12.47 -15.74
C VAL A 519 -21.07 12.96 -15.86
N LYS A 520 -21.28 14.28 -15.88
CA LYS A 520 -22.60 14.88 -16.14
C LYS A 520 -22.57 15.61 -17.46
N ARG A 521 -23.53 15.31 -18.34
CA ARG A 521 -23.64 15.98 -19.64
C ARG A 521 -25.02 16.48 -19.90
N THR A 522 -25.05 17.61 -20.62
CA THR A 522 -26.26 18.25 -21.08
C THR A 522 -26.11 18.54 -22.57
N THR A 523 -26.92 17.89 -23.41
CA THR A 523 -27.07 18.29 -24.81
C THR A 523 -28.13 19.38 -24.89
N ASN A 524 -27.76 20.57 -25.37
CA ASN A 524 -28.69 21.63 -25.70
C ASN A 524 -29.15 21.48 -27.15
N ILE A 525 -30.44 21.26 -27.33
CA ILE A 525 -31.13 21.16 -28.61
C ILE A 525 -31.73 22.52 -28.90
N ARG A 526 -31.27 23.18 -29.96
CA ARG A 526 -31.73 24.52 -30.33
C ARG A 526 -32.54 24.46 -31.61
N LEU A 527 -33.81 24.83 -31.50
CA LEU A 527 -34.79 24.78 -32.57
C LEU A 527 -35.20 26.21 -32.93
N TYR A 528 -34.89 26.62 -34.16
CA TYR A 528 -35.21 27.95 -34.68
C TYR A 528 -36.35 27.86 -35.67
N GLY A 529 -37.37 28.69 -35.47
CA GLY A 529 -38.45 28.85 -36.43
C GLY A 529 -39.06 30.23 -36.29
N GLY A 530 -38.91 31.07 -37.32
CA GLY A 530 -39.71 32.27 -37.46
C GLY A 530 -41.07 31.89 -38.04
N CYS A 531 -42.18 32.30 -37.40
CA CYS A 531 -43.48 32.18 -38.03
C CYS A 531 -43.72 33.41 -38.90
N SER A 532 -44.01 33.17 -40.17
CA SER A 532 -44.33 34.20 -41.15
C SER A 532 -45.72 34.82 -40.94
N CYS A 533 -46.52 34.32 -40.00
CA CYS A 533 -47.89 34.80 -39.76
C CYS A 533 -47.99 36.14 -39.00
N VAL A 534 -46.86 36.79 -38.73
CA VAL A 534 -46.80 38.11 -38.06
C VAL A 534 -46.47 39.24 -39.04
N PHE A 535 -46.50 38.98 -40.36
CA PHE A 535 -46.41 40.02 -41.40
C PHE A 535 -47.66 40.08 -42.28
#